data_AF-A0A1Y2BT03-F1
#
_entry.id   AF-A0A1Y2BT03-F1
#
_cell.length_a   1.000
_cell.length_b   1.000
_cell.length_c   1.000
_cell.angle_alpha   90.00
_cell.angle_beta   90.00
_cell.angle_gamma   90.00
#
_symmetry.space_group_name_H-M   'P 1'
#
loop_
_entity.id
_entity.type
_entity.pdbx_description
1 polymer ?
#
loop_
_entity_poly.entity_id
_entity_poly.type
_entity_poly.pdbx_seq_one_letter_code
_entity_poly.pdbx_strand_id
1 'polypeptide(L)'
;MYSPRYSSYFIDLMDWLPEDHMAMYSSGIASQSCTYKGKWVGLPLTAEYVVLYSNMDLLNKYEKEIPKTWDELINTGKFILENERKNGNEDLIGYNGLFADRESGMMSSQEFIYSFRKAKDSPFPKYTDQEAIDALYKIKELKDALASDIIFKMEEKETVEKIFNGKAIFIKFFDVWNIHPSYKKTILVGNKEGVSASILGGSNIGINKYISNKRKKEAIEVLKFITSYDIQKFLVINYKIGSGINALYDDDEVCQVYHCNIAKDIQFIARPSALTNDYDEYSRTLRKYLNEFLYGDKDAVEALNEINDITRIYDIPINYSESSVGFIIFILTIVIMLIILSSLIFLFIKKSKEYYNFFSLDLWIIIFTGYIITLFYVFTEYGEVKRWKCHLKYLFISLGLTLIFIPMLYKLLVNFPYNDENNKFFGWINQKKIKLYLFHFF
;
A
#
# COMPACT_ATOMS: atom_id res chain seq x y z
N MET A 1 -7.35 1.25 -9.39
CA MET A 1 -8.24 0.08 -9.19
C MET A 1 -7.66 -0.77 -8.07
N TYR A 2 -8.46 -1.31 -7.15
CA TYR A 2 -7.99 -2.24 -6.10
C TYR A 2 -7.66 -3.61 -6.71
N SER A 3 -6.67 -3.63 -7.60
CA SER A 3 -6.44 -4.73 -8.52
C SER A 3 -6.10 -6.05 -7.83
N PRO A 4 -5.29 -6.10 -6.75
CA PRO A 4 -5.06 -7.34 -6.02
C PRO A 4 -6.35 -7.97 -5.47
N ARG A 5 -7.28 -7.13 -5.00
CA ARG A 5 -8.55 -7.56 -4.40
C ARG A 5 -9.56 -8.04 -5.44
N TYR A 6 -9.68 -7.35 -6.58
CA TYR A 6 -10.77 -7.60 -7.53
C TYR A 6 -10.36 -8.27 -8.84
N SER A 7 -9.09 -8.27 -9.22
CA SER A 7 -8.63 -8.81 -10.52
C SER A 7 -9.06 -10.25 -10.78
N SER A 8 -9.12 -11.10 -9.75
CA SER A 8 -9.53 -12.50 -9.87
C SER A 8 -10.99 -12.68 -10.30
N TYR A 9 -11.81 -11.64 -10.11
CA TYR A 9 -13.23 -11.61 -10.45
C TYR A 9 -13.52 -11.05 -11.83
N PHE A 10 -12.51 -10.56 -12.55
CA PHE A 10 -12.67 -10.03 -13.90
C PHE A 10 -12.13 -10.99 -14.96
N ILE A 11 -12.73 -10.96 -16.15
CA ILE A 11 -12.12 -11.56 -17.34
C ILE A 11 -10.91 -10.71 -17.79
N ASP A 12 -10.00 -11.32 -18.55
CA ASP A 12 -8.97 -10.57 -19.24
C ASP A 12 -9.55 -9.99 -20.53
N LEU A 13 -9.60 -8.66 -20.66
CA LEU A 13 -10.22 -8.01 -21.80
C LEU A 13 -9.44 -8.18 -23.10
N MET A 14 -8.12 -8.45 -23.04
CA MET A 14 -7.32 -8.74 -24.23
C MET A 14 -7.80 -9.99 -24.98
N ASP A 15 -8.40 -10.95 -24.27
CA ASP A 15 -8.91 -12.18 -24.88
C ASP A 15 -10.27 -11.98 -25.59
N TRP A 16 -10.93 -10.83 -25.40
CA TRP A 16 -12.32 -10.61 -25.81
C TRP A 16 -12.54 -9.37 -26.67
N LEU A 17 -11.71 -8.34 -26.53
CA LEU A 17 -11.81 -7.12 -27.32
C LEU A 17 -10.88 -7.18 -28.55
N PRO A 18 -11.27 -6.55 -29.67
CA PRO A 18 -10.39 -6.40 -30.83
C PRO A 18 -9.07 -5.69 -30.50
N GLU A 19 -7.98 -6.06 -31.19
CA GLU A 19 -6.65 -5.49 -30.97
C GLU A 19 -6.59 -3.98 -31.22
N ASP A 20 -7.26 -3.50 -32.27
CA ASP A 20 -7.38 -2.08 -32.61
C ASP A 20 -8.10 -1.30 -31.49
N HIS A 21 -9.12 -1.90 -30.88
CA HIS A 21 -9.80 -1.30 -29.73
C HIS A 21 -8.89 -1.19 -28.51
N MET A 22 -8.12 -2.24 -28.22
CA MET A 22 -7.15 -2.23 -27.12
C MET A 22 -5.99 -1.27 -27.39
N ALA A 23 -5.57 -1.12 -28.65
CA ALA A 23 -4.50 -0.22 -29.05
C ALA A 23 -4.79 1.24 -28.65
N MET A 24 -6.06 1.70 -28.77
CA MET A 24 -6.48 3.05 -28.37
C MET A 24 -6.15 3.40 -26.90
N TYR A 25 -6.13 2.40 -26.03
CA TYR A 25 -5.89 2.56 -24.59
C TYR A 25 -4.47 2.14 -24.15
N SER A 26 -3.78 1.34 -24.97
CA SER A 26 -2.48 0.76 -24.63
C SER A 26 -1.39 1.82 -24.37
N SER A 27 -1.41 2.91 -25.13
CA SER A 27 -0.51 4.05 -24.97
C SER A 27 -1.15 5.10 -24.06
N GLY A 28 -1.00 4.96 -22.75
CA GLY A 28 -1.50 5.95 -21.80
C GLY A 28 -1.83 5.41 -20.42
N ILE A 29 -2.73 6.13 -19.74
CA ILE A 29 -3.12 5.91 -18.34
C ILE A 29 -3.74 4.52 -18.07
N ALA A 30 -4.30 3.88 -19.09
CA ALA A 30 -4.99 2.62 -18.94
C ALA A 30 -4.02 1.49 -18.58
N SER A 31 -2.82 1.50 -19.18
CA SER A 31 -1.77 0.51 -18.88
C SER A 31 -1.36 0.54 -17.40
N GLN A 32 -1.37 1.71 -16.76
CA GLN A 32 -1.03 1.89 -15.34
C GLN A 32 -2.20 1.60 -14.38
N SER A 33 -3.45 1.78 -14.83
CA SER A 33 -4.61 1.77 -13.93
C SER A 33 -5.53 0.55 -14.08
N CYS A 34 -5.43 -0.15 -15.20
CA CYS A 34 -6.35 -1.22 -15.62
C CYS A 34 -5.65 -2.56 -15.86
N THR A 35 -4.34 -2.66 -15.63
CA THR A 35 -3.59 -3.91 -15.75
C THR A 35 -3.21 -4.47 -14.39
N TYR A 36 -3.18 -5.80 -14.26
CA TYR A 36 -2.66 -6.47 -13.07
C TYR A 36 -2.16 -7.87 -13.41
N LYS A 37 -0.89 -8.16 -13.05
CA LYS A 37 -0.23 -9.44 -13.36
C LYS A 37 -0.35 -9.85 -14.83
N GLY A 38 -0.17 -8.88 -15.73
CA GLY A 38 -0.23 -9.07 -17.18
C GLY A 38 -1.64 -9.15 -17.78
N LYS A 39 -2.71 -9.01 -16.97
CA LYS A 39 -4.10 -9.05 -17.44
C LYS A 39 -4.72 -7.68 -17.54
N TRP A 40 -5.54 -7.44 -18.56
CA TRP A 40 -6.37 -6.24 -18.66
C TRP A 40 -7.70 -6.48 -17.96
N VAL A 41 -7.81 -6.02 -16.72
CA VAL A 41 -8.97 -6.26 -15.86
C VAL A 41 -10.07 -5.20 -16.00
N GLY A 42 -9.83 -4.19 -16.86
CA GLY A 42 -10.80 -3.16 -17.19
C GLY A 42 -10.29 -2.21 -18.27
N LEU A 43 -11.12 -1.22 -18.62
CA LEU A 43 -10.74 -0.05 -19.40
C LEU A 43 -11.22 1.23 -18.68
N PRO A 44 -10.51 2.36 -18.83
CA PRO A 44 -10.97 3.64 -18.30
C PRO A 44 -12.27 4.07 -18.99
N LEU A 45 -13.28 4.34 -18.17
CA LEU A 45 -14.51 5.01 -18.60
C LEU A 45 -14.35 6.52 -18.56
N THR A 46 -13.71 7.02 -17.49
CA THR A 46 -13.37 8.43 -17.30
C THR A 46 -11.94 8.56 -16.81
N ALA A 47 -11.28 9.64 -17.20
CA ALA A 47 -9.96 10.02 -16.74
C ALA A 47 -10.02 11.40 -16.07
N GLU A 48 -9.44 11.50 -14.88
CA GLU A 48 -9.33 12.76 -14.16
C GLU A 48 -7.87 12.97 -13.76
N TYR A 49 -7.45 14.23 -13.76
CA TYR A 49 -6.13 14.64 -13.35
C TYR A 49 -6.24 15.90 -12.48
N VAL A 50 -5.26 16.07 -11.63
CA VAL A 50 -5.09 17.24 -10.77
C VAL A 50 -4.28 18.30 -11.51
N VAL A 51 -4.76 19.55 -11.42
CA VAL A 51 -4.15 20.75 -12.00
C VAL A 51 -3.84 21.78 -10.91
N LEU A 52 -2.97 22.72 -11.24
CA LEU A 52 -2.75 23.94 -10.48
C LEU A 52 -3.68 25.04 -11.01
N TYR A 53 -4.44 25.67 -10.12
CA TYR A 53 -5.19 26.88 -10.37
C TYR A 53 -4.40 28.07 -9.81
N SER A 54 -4.04 29.01 -10.67
CA SER A 54 -3.30 30.23 -10.31
C SER A 54 -4.17 31.46 -10.51
N ASN A 55 -4.32 32.27 -9.45
CA ASN A 55 -5.14 33.49 -9.51
C ASN A 55 -4.40 34.60 -10.27
N MET A 56 -4.74 34.78 -11.54
CA MET A 56 -4.10 35.72 -12.44
C MET A 56 -4.33 37.17 -12.03
N ASP A 57 -5.44 37.52 -11.39
CA ASP A 57 -5.68 38.89 -10.92
C ASP A 57 -4.64 39.28 -9.86
N LEU A 58 -4.36 38.36 -8.93
CA LEU A 58 -3.32 38.55 -7.92
C LEU A 58 -1.91 38.51 -8.52
N LEU A 59 -1.63 37.56 -9.41
CA LEU A 59 -0.32 37.47 -10.07
C LEU A 59 -0.03 38.75 -10.88
N ASN A 60 -0.99 39.24 -11.67
CA ASN A 60 -0.84 40.46 -12.46
C ASN A 60 -0.70 41.71 -11.57
N LYS A 61 -1.49 41.81 -10.49
CA LYS A 61 -1.42 42.92 -9.52
C LYS A 61 -0.01 43.07 -8.92
N TYR A 62 0.69 41.96 -8.72
CA TYR A 62 2.01 41.92 -8.09
C TYR A 62 3.16 41.64 -9.07
N GLU A 63 2.89 41.72 -10.38
CA GLU A 63 3.87 41.50 -11.45
C GLU A 63 4.61 40.15 -11.31
N LYS A 64 3.84 39.09 -11.06
CA LYS A 64 4.34 37.72 -10.90
C LYS A 64 3.90 36.84 -12.06
N GLU A 65 4.77 35.90 -12.42
CA GLU A 65 4.45 34.84 -13.37
C GLU A 65 3.84 33.63 -12.66
N ILE A 66 3.25 32.71 -13.43
CA ILE A 66 2.81 31.42 -12.91
C ILE A 66 4.06 30.62 -12.50
N PRO A 67 4.13 30.10 -11.27
CA PRO A 67 5.30 29.37 -10.79
C PRO A 67 5.51 28.07 -11.57
N LYS A 68 6.78 27.72 -11.77
CA LYS A 68 7.21 26.50 -12.47
C LYS A 68 7.81 25.45 -11.54
N THR A 69 8.15 25.86 -10.31
CA THR A 69 8.71 25.00 -9.26
C THR A 69 7.99 25.22 -7.93
N TRP A 70 8.13 24.27 -7.00
CA TRP A 70 7.63 24.43 -5.64
C TRP A 70 8.23 25.66 -4.94
N ASP A 71 9.52 25.95 -5.16
CA ASP A 71 10.19 27.12 -4.58
C ASP A 71 9.62 28.44 -5.11
N GLU A 72 9.38 28.53 -6.41
CA GLU A 72 8.73 29.70 -7.00
C GLU A 72 7.30 29.88 -6.49
N LEU A 73 6.55 28.78 -6.32
CA LEU A 73 5.20 28.79 -5.79
C LEU A 73 5.18 29.30 -4.34
N ILE A 74 6.07 28.79 -3.49
CA ILE A 74 6.22 29.21 -2.09
C ILE A 74 6.60 30.69 -2.02
N ASN A 75 7.64 31.10 -2.73
CA ASN A 75 8.13 32.48 -2.70
C ASN A 75 7.09 33.48 -3.21
N THR A 76 6.44 33.16 -4.33
CA THR A 76 5.39 33.99 -4.94
C THR A 76 4.16 34.05 -4.04
N GLY A 77 3.71 32.91 -3.55
CA GLY A 77 2.54 32.81 -2.68
C GLY A 77 2.74 33.58 -1.38
N LYS A 78 3.91 33.44 -0.75
CA LYS A 78 4.23 34.10 0.51
C LYS A 78 4.26 35.62 0.34
N PHE A 79 4.94 36.09 -0.72
CA PHE A 79 4.99 37.52 -1.04
C PHE A 79 3.59 38.11 -1.24
N ILE A 80 2.74 37.46 -2.05
CA ILE A 80 1.38 37.95 -2.33
C ILE A 80 0.53 37.90 -1.06
N LEU A 81 0.57 36.80 -0.31
CA LEU A 81 -0.22 36.61 0.90
C LEU A 81 0.10 37.66 1.95
N GLU A 82 1.39 37.92 2.22
CA GLU A 82 1.83 38.94 3.18
C GLU A 82 1.39 40.35 2.78
N ASN A 83 1.45 40.69 1.49
CA ASN A 83 1.00 42.00 1.01
C ASN A 83 -0.52 42.15 1.04
N GLU A 84 -1.27 41.11 0.69
CA GLU A 84 -2.74 41.10 0.78
C GLU A 84 -3.22 41.23 2.23
N ARG A 85 -2.53 40.57 3.18
CA ARG A 85 -2.79 40.71 4.61
C ARG A 85 -2.52 42.14 5.11
N LYS A 86 -1.41 42.77 4.70
CA LYS A 86 -1.15 44.20 5.00
C LYS A 86 -2.23 45.13 4.45
N ASN A 87 -2.89 44.74 3.37
CA ASN A 87 -4.01 45.46 2.77
C ASN A 87 -5.38 45.09 3.38
N GLY A 88 -5.42 44.29 4.45
CA GLY A 88 -6.64 43.93 5.18
C GLY A 88 -7.43 42.75 4.60
N ASN A 89 -6.90 42.05 3.60
CA ASN A 89 -7.54 40.86 3.05
C ASN A 89 -7.18 39.64 3.89
N GLU A 90 -7.93 39.39 4.96
CA GLU A 90 -7.72 38.27 5.91
C GLU A 90 -8.29 36.92 5.43
N ASP A 91 -9.16 36.92 4.41
CA ASP A 91 -9.87 35.71 3.94
C ASP A 91 -9.11 34.91 2.88
N LEU A 92 -8.10 35.52 2.25
CA LEU A 92 -7.30 34.90 1.19
C LEU A 92 -6.46 33.75 1.75
N ILE A 93 -6.42 32.61 1.05
CA ILE A 93 -5.49 31.51 1.38
C ILE A 93 -4.35 31.44 0.36
N GLY A 94 -3.15 31.06 0.81
CA GLY A 94 -2.01 30.91 -0.09
C GLY A 94 -2.08 29.64 -0.93
N TYR A 95 -2.31 28.51 -0.27
CA TYR A 95 -2.41 27.18 -0.89
C TYR A 95 -3.28 26.24 -0.05
N ASN A 96 -4.05 25.34 -0.67
CA ASN A 96 -5.02 24.48 0.03
C ASN A 96 -4.43 23.17 0.59
N GLY A 97 -3.29 22.68 0.08
CA GLY A 97 -2.68 21.43 0.56
C GLY A 97 -3.36 20.16 0.08
N LEU A 98 -4.64 19.95 0.45
CA LEU A 98 -5.37 18.68 0.41
C LEU A 98 -4.69 17.58 1.25
N PHE A 99 -4.31 17.89 2.48
CA PHE A 99 -3.70 16.97 3.45
C PHE A 99 -4.64 16.65 4.64
N ALA A 100 -5.95 16.58 4.36
CA ALA A 100 -6.91 16.03 5.31
C ALA A 100 -6.57 14.57 5.64
N ASP A 101 -7.06 14.05 6.78
CA ASP A 101 -6.97 12.62 7.11
C ASP A 101 -7.98 11.77 6.29
N ARG A 102 -7.86 11.88 4.97
CA ARG A 102 -8.63 11.20 3.93
C ARG A 102 -7.72 10.84 2.77
N GLU A 103 -8.27 10.12 1.81
CA GLU A 103 -7.55 9.71 0.60
C GLU A 103 -6.85 10.88 -0.12
N SER A 104 -7.41 12.10 -0.05
CA SER A 104 -6.78 13.32 -0.55
C SER A 104 -5.37 13.55 0.01
N GLY A 105 -5.15 13.35 1.31
CA GLY A 105 -3.83 13.48 1.93
C GLY A 105 -2.83 12.42 1.45
N MET A 106 -3.30 11.19 1.23
CA MET A 106 -2.45 10.16 0.63
C MET A 106 -2.07 10.56 -0.80
N MET A 107 -3.04 10.91 -1.64
CA MET A 107 -2.78 11.30 -3.03
C MET A 107 -1.81 12.47 -3.14
N SER A 108 -2.04 13.52 -2.34
CA SER A 108 -1.16 14.68 -2.26
C SER A 108 0.27 14.30 -1.89
N SER A 109 0.47 13.43 -0.90
CA SER A 109 1.82 12.96 -0.54
C SER A 109 2.54 12.26 -1.68
N GLN A 110 1.83 11.41 -2.43
CA GLN A 110 2.40 10.66 -3.55
C GLN A 110 2.76 11.60 -4.72
N GLU A 111 1.93 12.60 -4.98
CA GLU A 111 2.23 13.63 -5.98
C GLU A 111 3.48 14.43 -5.61
N PHE A 112 3.61 14.87 -4.35
CA PHE A 112 4.81 15.56 -3.91
C PHE A 112 6.06 14.69 -4.06
N ILE A 113 6.05 13.46 -3.52
CA ILE A 113 7.20 12.55 -3.64
C ILE A 113 7.55 12.29 -5.11
N TYR A 114 6.55 12.04 -5.97
CA TYR A 114 6.82 11.81 -7.38
C TYR A 114 7.36 13.04 -8.10
N SER A 115 6.92 14.25 -7.72
CA SER A 115 7.40 15.51 -8.30
C SER A 115 8.86 15.86 -7.95
N PHE A 116 9.47 15.12 -7.01
CA PHE A 116 10.88 15.28 -6.59
C PHE A 116 11.87 14.38 -7.33
N ARG A 117 11.38 13.52 -8.22
CA ARG A 117 12.24 12.66 -9.04
C ARG A 117 13.19 13.48 -9.93
N LYS A 118 14.29 12.84 -10.35
CA LYS A 118 15.41 13.51 -11.02
C LYS A 118 15.05 14.15 -12.37
N ALA A 119 14.17 13.50 -13.14
CA ALA A 119 13.71 13.93 -14.46
C ALA A 119 12.29 13.39 -14.76
N LYS A 120 11.61 13.92 -15.79
CA LYS A 120 10.22 13.56 -16.18
C LYS A 120 10.00 12.04 -16.24
N ASP A 121 10.90 11.30 -16.86
CA ASP A 121 10.78 9.84 -17.07
C ASP A 121 11.46 9.00 -15.97
N SER A 122 11.94 9.62 -14.89
CA SER A 122 12.48 8.89 -13.74
C SER A 122 11.39 8.08 -13.03
N PRO A 123 11.72 6.95 -12.40
CA PRO A 123 10.77 6.20 -11.61
C PRO A 123 10.34 6.97 -10.35
N PHE A 124 9.33 6.45 -9.67
CA PHE A 124 8.95 6.93 -8.35
C PHE A 124 10.13 6.78 -7.36
N PRO A 125 10.52 7.84 -6.63
CA PRO A 125 11.56 7.74 -5.61
C PRO A 125 11.19 6.74 -4.52
N LYS A 126 12.14 5.93 -4.05
CA LYS A 126 11.86 5.08 -2.89
C LYS A 126 11.66 5.99 -1.67
N TYR A 127 10.84 5.56 -0.74
CA TYR A 127 10.62 6.29 0.51
C TYR A 127 11.92 6.51 1.31
N THR A 128 12.94 5.67 1.12
CA THR A 128 14.26 5.80 1.76
C THR A 128 15.24 6.71 1.00
N ASP A 129 14.88 7.19 -0.19
CA ASP A 129 15.75 8.03 -1.01
C ASP A 129 15.69 9.50 -0.55
N GLN A 130 16.76 10.26 -0.80
CA GLN A 130 16.83 11.68 -0.42
C GLN A 130 15.72 12.50 -1.08
N GLU A 131 15.33 12.17 -2.31
CA GLU A 131 14.25 12.83 -3.03
C GLU A 131 12.90 12.73 -2.29
N ALA A 132 12.61 11.60 -1.64
CA ALA A 132 11.38 11.44 -0.86
C ALA A 132 11.43 12.23 0.45
N ILE A 133 12.60 12.25 1.11
CA ILE A 133 12.84 13.04 2.33
C ILE A 133 12.69 14.54 2.02
N ASP A 134 13.33 15.01 0.96
CA ASP A 134 13.25 16.40 0.50
C ASP A 134 11.81 16.79 0.15
N ALA A 135 11.04 15.89 -0.48
CA ALA A 135 9.63 16.12 -0.76
C ALA A 135 8.81 16.35 0.51
N LEU A 136 9.00 15.53 1.55
CA LEU A 136 8.27 15.71 2.82
C LEU A 136 8.62 17.03 3.50
N TYR A 137 9.90 17.38 3.59
CA TYR A 137 10.29 18.68 4.13
C TYR A 137 9.74 19.83 3.28
N LYS A 138 9.67 19.69 1.95
CA LYS A 138 9.02 20.69 1.09
C LYS A 138 7.53 20.83 1.36
N ILE A 139 6.81 19.74 1.63
CA ILE A 139 5.39 19.81 2.04
C ILE A 139 5.26 20.63 3.33
N LYS A 140 6.14 20.39 4.32
CA LYS A 140 6.13 21.12 5.60
C LYS A 140 6.46 22.60 5.41
N GLU A 141 7.48 22.92 4.61
CA GLU A 141 7.82 24.30 4.23
C GLU A 141 6.66 25.01 3.53
N LEU A 142 6.03 24.35 2.56
CA LEU A 142 4.88 24.89 1.83
C LEU A 142 3.70 25.18 2.76
N LYS A 143 3.38 24.23 3.65
CA LYS A 143 2.36 24.39 4.69
C LYS A 143 2.66 25.62 5.52
N ASP A 144 3.83 25.67 6.15
CA ASP A 144 4.19 26.71 7.11
C ASP A 144 4.30 28.10 6.45
N ALA A 145 4.59 28.16 5.13
CA ALA A 145 4.66 29.41 4.38
C ALA A 145 3.29 29.93 3.89
N LEU A 146 2.36 29.06 3.48
CA LEU A 146 1.16 29.44 2.72
C LEU A 146 -0.17 29.10 3.37
N ALA A 147 -0.18 28.33 4.45
CA ALA A 147 -1.40 27.79 5.03
C ALA A 147 -1.32 27.63 6.55
N SER A 148 -2.47 27.73 7.22
CA SER A 148 -2.61 27.19 8.58
C SER A 148 -2.88 25.68 8.52
N ASP A 149 -2.77 24.98 9.65
CA ASP A 149 -3.14 23.56 9.75
C ASP A 149 -4.56 23.29 9.25
N ILE A 150 -5.51 24.20 9.54
CA ILE A 150 -6.91 24.09 9.10
C ILE A 150 -7.01 24.20 7.58
N ILE A 151 -6.32 25.17 6.98
CA ILE A 151 -6.32 25.36 5.53
C ILE A 151 -5.66 24.16 4.84
N PHE A 152 -4.52 23.68 5.37
CA PHE A 152 -3.80 22.57 4.76
C PHE A 152 -4.56 21.24 4.85
N LYS A 153 -5.48 21.12 5.83
CA LYS A 153 -6.42 19.99 5.99
C LYS A 153 -7.75 20.18 5.25
N MET A 154 -7.89 21.18 4.38
CA MET A 154 -9.13 21.37 3.60
C MET A 154 -9.49 20.11 2.81
N GLU A 155 -10.77 19.77 2.82
CA GLU A 155 -11.33 18.68 2.04
C GLU A 155 -11.80 19.19 0.66
N GLU A 156 -12.35 18.28 -0.14
CA GLU A 156 -12.73 18.54 -1.52
C GLU A 156 -13.81 19.64 -1.62
N LYS A 157 -14.79 19.63 -0.71
CA LYS A 157 -15.89 20.61 -0.72
C LYS A 157 -15.40 22.03 -0.49
N GLU A 158 -14.59 22.26 0.55
CA GLU A 158 -14.07 23.60 0.82
C GLU A 158 -13.10 24.05 -0.28
N THR A 159 -12.32 23.11 -0.84
CA THR A 159 -11.42 23.41 -1.96
C THR A 159 -12.20 23.90 -3.18
N VAL A 160 -13.27 23.20 -3.57
CA VAL A 160 -14.13 23.60 -4.69
C VAL A 160 -14.79 24.96 -4.44
N GLU A 161 -15.22 25.25 -3.20
CA GLU A 161 -15.76 26.56 -2.85
C GLU A 161 -14.73 27.69 -3.10
N LYS A 162 -13.46 27.48 -2.73
CA LYS A 162 -12.39 28.44 -2.99
C LYS A 162 -12.11 28.65 -4.48
N ILE A 163 -12.19 27.59 -5.29
CA ILE A 163 -12.07 27.69 -6.75
C ILE A 163 -13.18 28.57 -7.34
N PHE A 164 -14.41 28.49 -6.83
CA PHE A 164 -15.54 29.27 -7.34
C PHE A 164 -15.57 30.72 -6.85
N ASN A 165 -15.04 31.01 -5.66
CA ASN A 165 -15.09 32.36 -5.09
C ASN A 165 -13.81 33.19 -5.29
N GLY A 166 -12.74 32.63 -5.87
CA GLY A 166 -11.51 33.36 -6.17
C GLY A 166 -10.65 33.70 -4.94
N LYS A 167 -10.95 33.16 -3.75
CA LYS A 167 -10.29 33.52 -2.48
C LYS A 167 -9.04 32.67 -2.16
N ALA A 168 -8.27 32.30 -3.17
CA ALA A 168 -6.95 31.67 -3.00
C ALA A 168 -5.95 32.16 -4.05
N ILE A 169 -4.66 32.19 -3.70
CA ILE A 169 -3.57 32.50 -4.64
C ILE A 169 -3.34 31.30 -5.56
N PHE A 170 -3.11 30.13 -4.94
CA PHE A 170 -2.90 28.86 -5.62
C PHE A 170 -3.83 27.79 -5.05
N ILE A 171 -4.39 26.94 -5.91
CA ILE A 171 -5.17 25.77 -5.50
C ILE A 171 -4.70 24.57 -6.31
N LYS A 172 -4.52 23.44 -5.65
CA LYS A 172 -4.37 22.14 -6.29
C LYS A 172 -5.69 21.38 -6.17
N PHE A 173 -6.28 20.96 -7.29
CA PHE A 173 -7.49 20.13 -7.30
C PHE A 173 -7.67 19.42 -8.64
N PHE A 174 -8.57 18.43 -8.71
CA PHE A 174 -8.99 17.83 -9.97
C PHE A 174 -9.48 18.90 -10.96
N ASP A 175 -9.30 18.64 -12.26
CA ASP A 175 -9.76 19.54 -13.32
C ASP A 175 -11.30 19.68 -13.30
N VAL A 176 -11.78 20.82 -12.82
CA VAL A 176 -13.21 21.15 -12.71
C VAL A 176 -13.58 22.27 -13.66
N TRP A 177 -14.83 22.25 -14.12
CA TRP A 177 -15.38 23.27 -15.03
C TRP A 177 -16.11 24.37 -14.26
N ASN A 178 -16.39 25.49 -14.93
CA ASN A 178 -17.11 26.65 -14.36
C ASN A 178 -16.41 27.29 -13.15
N ILE A 179 -15.08 27.44 -13.22
CA ILE A 179 -14.27 28.05 -12.16
C ILE A 179 -14.37 29.58 -12.18
N HIS A 180 -13.92 30.24 -11.09
CA HIS A 180 -13.81 31.69 -11.05
C HIS A 180 -12.90 32.20 -12.20
N PRO A 181 -13.28 33.26 -12.93
CA PRO A 181 -12.57 33.69 -14.14
C PRO A 181 -11.13 34.18 -13.89
N SER A 182 -10.78 34.50 -12.64
CA SER A 182 -9.41 34.88 -12.28
C SER A 182 -8.43 33.70 -12.34
N TYR A 183 -8.90 32.45 -12.33
CA TYR A 183 -8.02 31.29 -12.30
C TYR A 183 -7.60 30.82 -13.69
N LYS A 184 -6.29 30.64 -13.86
CA LYS A 184 -5.71 29.90 -14.98
C LYS A 184 -5.24 28.52 -14.51
N LYS A 185 -5.52 27.50 -15.33
CA LYS A 185 -5.11 26.11 -15.08
C LYS A 185 -3.74 25.83 -15.71
N THR A 186 -2.88 25.13 -14.99
CA THR A 186 -1.64 24.53 -15.51
C THR A 186 -1.42 23.14 -14.92
N ILE A 187 -0.44 22.40 -15.42
CA ILE A 187 0.04 21.21 -14.71
C ILE A 187 0.59 21.61 -13.32
N LEU A 188 0.65 20.64 -12.40
CA LEU A 188 1.29 20.87 -11.10
C LEU A 188 2.79 21.14 -11.28
N VAL A 189 3.37 21.88 -10.34
CA VAL A 189 4.82 22.12 -10.31
C VAL A 189 5.54 20.96 -9.63
N GLY A 190 6.86 20.89 -9.81
CA GLY A 190 7.72 19.94 -9.12
C GLY A 190 8.96 20.60 -8.53
N ASN A 191 9.92 19.76 -8.12
CA ASN A 191 11.19 20.25 -7.59
C ASN A 191 12.04 20.97 -8.66
N LYS A 192 11.83 20.63 -9.93
CA LYS A 192 12.51 21.23 -11.08
C LYS A 192 11.49 21.57 -12.16
N GLU A 193 11.76 22.64 -12.91
CA GLU A 193 10.94 23.00 -14.07
C GLU A 193 10.79 21.81 -15.02
N GLY A 194 9.56 21.57 -15.48
CA GLY A 194 9.22 20.46 -16.36
C GLY A 194 9.02 19.10 -15.67
N VAL A 195 9.36 18.96 -14.39
CA VAL A 195 8.98 17.80 -13.58
C VAL A 195 7.69 18.11 -12.83
N SER A 196 6.71 17.22 -12.94
CA SER A 196 5.37 17.36 -12.36
C SER A 196 4.85 16.00 -11.91
N ALA A 197 3.79 16.00 -11.12
CA ALA A 197 3.09 14.78 -10.74
C ALA A 197 1.60 15.07 -10.58
N SER A 198 0.76 14.22 -11.14
CA SER A 198 -0.69 14.30 -11.00
C SER A 198 -1.24 12.91 -10.74
N ILE A 199 -1.96 12.75 -9.62
CA ILE A 199 -2.59 11.48 -9.31
C ILE A 199 -3.67 11.20 -10.34
N LEU A 200 -3.71 9.96 -10.82
CA LEU A 200 -4.78 9.53 -11.70
C LEU A 200 -6.08 9.31 -10.91
N GLY A 201 -7.13 10.04 -11.31
CA GLY A 201 -8.51 9.86 -10.86
C GLY A 201 -9.37 9.14 -11.91
N GLY A 202 -10.68 9.33 -11.81
CA GLY A 202 -11.65 8.73 -12.74
C GLY A 202 -12.08 7.30 -12.40
N SER A 203 -12.74 6.66 -13.36
CA SER A 203 -13.44 5.40 -13.18
C SER A 203 -13.07 4.39 -14.26
N ASN A 204 -13.01 3.12 -13.86
CA ASN A 204 -12.69 2.01 -14.75
C ASN A 204 -13.86 1.02 -14.77
N ILE A 205 -14.07 0.36 -15.90
CA ILE A 205 -15.11 -0.65 -16.10
C ILE A 205 -14.48 -1.99 -16.48
N GLY A 206 -14.95 -3.07 -15.86
CA GLY A 206 -14.49 -4.44 -16.10
C GLY A 206 -15.67 -5.42 -16.12
N ILE A 207 -15.46 -6.62 -16.66
CA ILE A 207 -16.52 -7.62 -16.83
C ILE A 207 -16.32 -8.79 -15.86
N ASN A 208 -17.37 -9.08 -15.08
CA ASN A 208 -17.38 -10.16 -14.10
C ASN A 208 -17.10 -11.52 -14.77
N LYS A 209 -16.19 -12.31 -14.20
CA LYS A 209 -15.78 -13.62 -14.70
C LYS A 209 -16.86 -14.70 -14.54
N TYR A 210 -17.78 -14.54 -13.59
CA TYR A 210 -18.76 -15.56 -13.21
C TYR A 210 -20.09 -15.52 -13.98
N ILE A 211 -20.31 -14.51 -14.81
CA ILE A 211 -21.50 -14.51 -15.70
C ILE A 211 -21.35 -15.53 -16.82
N SER A 212 -22.49 -15.94 -17.42
CA SER A 212 -22.50 -16.92 -18.51
C SER A 212 -21.74 -16.40 -19.73
N ASN A 213 -21.19 -17.30 -20.56
CA ASN A 213 -20.47 -16.91 -21.78
C ASN A 213 -21.32 -16.09 -22.74
N LYS A 214 -22.64 -16.35 -22.81
CA LYS A 214 -23.58 -15.51 -23.57
C LYS A 214 -23.57 -14.07 -23.05
N ARG A 215 -23.73 -13.88 -21.73
CA ARG A 215 -23.72 -12.56 -21.10
C ARG A 215 -22.35 -11.86 -21.20
N LYS A 216 -21.25 -12.62 -21.22
CA LYS A 216 -19.91 -12.04 -21.47
C LYS A 216 -19.82 -11.41 -22.85
N LYS A 217 -20.26 -12.11 -23.90
CA LYS A 217 -20.29 -11.57 -25.27
C LYS A 217 -21.14 -10.30 -25.35
N GLU A 218 -22.33 -10.31 -24.77
CA GLU A 218 -23.21 -9.14 -24.72
C GLU A 218 -22.58 -7.96 -23.94
N ALA A 219 -21.95 -8.24 -22.80
CA ALA A 219 -21.25 -7.22 -22.01
C ALA A 219 -20.04 -6.64 -22.74
N ILE A 220 -19.34 -7.45 -23.54
CA ILE A 220 -18.22 -7.00 -24.38
C ILE A 220 -18.69 -6.01 -25.44
N GLU A 221 -19.83 -6.24 -26.11
CA GLU A 221 -20.37 -5.30 -27.08
C GLU A 221 -20.71 -3.95 -26.44
N VAL A 222 -21.32 -3.96 -25.25
CA VAL A 222 -21.62 -2.73 -24.49
C VAL A 222 -20.32 -2.02 -24.07
N LEU A 223 -19.35 -2.77 -23.54
CA LEU A 223 -18.06 -2.22 -23.14
C LEU A 223 -17.35 -1.58 -24.34
N LYS A 224 -17.29 -2.28 -25.47
CA LYS A 224 -16.70 -1.80 -26.72
C LYS A 224 -17.37 -0.51 -27.20
N PHE A 225 -18.70 -0.44 -27.16
CA PHE A 225 -19.44 0.77 -27.53
C PHE A 225 -19.10 1.96 -26.63
N ILE A 226 -19.18 1.79 -25.31
CA ILE A 226 -18.97 2.88 -24.34
C ILE A 226 -17.51 3.37 -24.33
N THR A 227 -16.57 2.47 -24.63
CA THR A 227 -15.12 2.76 -24.71
C THR A 227 -14.65 3.01 -26.15
N SER A 228 -15.56 3.20 -27.10
CA SER A 228 -15.21 3.55 -28.48
C SER A 228 -14.73 5.01 -28.56
N TYR A 229 -13.90 5.29 -29.57
CA TYR A 229 -13.40 6.65 -29.84
C TYR A 229 -14.54 7.67 -29.94
N ASP A 230 -15.59 7.38 -30.71
CA ASP A 230 -16.69 8.31 -30.96
C ASP A 230 -17.49 8.62 -29.69
N ILE A 231 -17.76 7.61 -28.86
CA ILE A 231 -18.47 7.81 -27.59
C ILE A 231 -17.61 8.56 -26.60
N GLN A 232 -16.32 8.24 -26.51
CA GLN A 232 -15.39 8.98 -25.65
C GLN A 232 -15.23 10.44 -26.12
N LYS A 233 -15.13 10.69 -27.43
CA LYS A 233 -15.14 12.04 -28.02
C LYS A 233 -16.42 12.80 -27.66
N PHE A 234 -17.57 12.16 -27.81
CA PHE A 234 -18.86 12.73 -27.44
C PHE A 234 -18.91 13.14 -25.96
N LEU A 235 -18.39 12.30 -25.05
CA LEU A 235 -18.32 12.60 -23.62
C LEU A 235 -17.40 13.78 -23.32
N VAL A 236 -16.23 13.85 -23.96
CA VAL A 236 -15.29 14.98 -23.78
C VAL A 236 -15.92 16.29 -24.28
N ILE A 237 -16.52 16.28 -25.47
CA ILE A 237 -17.06 17.50 -26.09
C ILE A 237 -18.28 18.04 -25.31
N ASN A 238 -19.25 17.17 -25.03
CA ASN A 238 -20.56 17.57 -24.51
C ASN A 238 -20.61 17.66 -22.98
N TYR A 239 -19.83 16.83 -22.29
CA TYR A 239 -19.87 16.74 -20.82
C TYR A 239 -18.56 17.11 -20.15
N LYS A 240 -17.50 17.38 -20.93
CA LYS A 240 -16.17 17.74 -20.42
C LYS A 240 -15.56 16.68 -19.51
N ILE A 241 -15.92 15.43 -19.75
CA ILE A 241 -15.39 14.27 -19.04
C ILE A 241 -14.11 13.83 -19.76
N GLY A 242 -12.99 13.79 -19.05
CA GLY A 242 -11.71 13.35 -19.62
C GLY A 242 -11.75 11.88 -20.06
N SER A 243 -11.01 11.56 -21.12
CA SER A 243 -10.92 10.21 -21.66
C SER A 243 -9.56 9.56 -21.38
N GLY A 244 -9.54 8.23 -21.32
CA GLY A 244 -8.31 7.44 -21.31
C GLY A 244 -7.71 7.19 -22.70
N ILE A 245 -8.34 7.67 -23.77
CA ILE A 245 -7.81 7.58 -25.14
C ILE A 245 -6.96 8.82 -25.42
N ASN A 246 -5.63 8.66 -25.47
CA ASN A 246 -4.72 9.79 -25.65
C ASN A 246 -4.90 10.52 -26.99
N ALA A 247 -5.23 9.79 -28.07
CA ALA A 247 -5.42 10.37 -29.40
C ALA A 247 -6.57 11.37 -29.49
N LEU A 248 -7.50 11.39 -28.52
CA LEU A 248 -8.54 12.42 -28.46
C LEU A 248 -7.97 13.80 -28.13
N TYR A 249 -6.81 13.89 -27.48
CA TYR A 249 -6.18 15.16 -27.15
C TYR A 249 -5.34 15.74 -28.30
N ASP A 250 -5.39 15.11 -29.47
CA ASP A 250 -4.86 15.61 -30.74
C ASP A 250 -5.99 15.92 -31.75
N ASP A 251 -7.25 15.72 -31.38
CA ASP A 251 -8.42 16.03 -32.21
C ASP A 251 -8.81 17.50 -32.09
N ASP A 252 -8.89 18.21 -33.22
CA ASP A 252 -9.16 19.65 -33.25
C ASP A 252 -10.51 20.03 -32.62
N GLU A 253 -11.57 19.23 -32.82
CA GLU A 253 -12.89 19.50 -32.24
C GLU A 253 -12.88 19.32 -30.72
N VAL A 254 -12.14 18.33 -30.23
CA VAL A 254 -11.92 18.14 -28.79
C VAL A 254 -11.16 19.33 -28.22
N CYS A 255 -10.08 19.76 -28.87
CA CYS A 255 -9.19 20.80 -28.36
C CYS A 255 -9.76 22.22 -28.47
N GLN A 256 -10.79 22.44 -29.28
CA GLN A 256 -11.59 23.68 -29.25
C GLN A 256 -12.34 23.87 -27.93
N VAL A 257 -12.65 22.78 -27.23
CA VAL A 257 -13.56 22.82 -26.08
C VAL A 257 -13.01 22.19 -24.80
N TYR A 258 -11.80 21.63 -24.87
CA TYR A 258 -11.09 20.97 -23.79
C TYR A 258 -9.63 21.42 -23.75
N HIS A 259 -9.00 21.45 -22.58
CA HIS A 259 -7.60 21.87 -22.43
C HIS A 259 -6.61 20.75 -22.81
N CYS A 260 -6.58 20.38 -24.10
CA CYS A 260 -5.75 19.27 -24.59
C CYS A 260 -4.26 19.39 -24.26
N ASN A 261 -3.69 20.60 -24.32
CA ASN A 261 -2.27 20.79 -24.01
C ASN A 261 -1.97 20.43 -22.55
N ILE A 262 -2.85 20.80 -21.61
CA ILE A 262 -2.73 20.39 -20.21
C ILE A 262 -2.81 18.87 -20.13
N ALA A 263 -3.86 18.26 -20.71
CA ALA A 263 -4.06 16.81 -20.66
C ALA A 263 -2.85 16.01 -21.21
N LYS A 264 -2.20 16.50 -22.26
CA LYS A 264 -0.99 15.90 -22.85
C LYS A 264 0.26 16.07 -21.99
N ASP A 265 0.36 17.18 -21.27
CA ASP A 265 1.52 17.49 -20.44
C ASP A 265 1.46 16.87 -19.04
N ILE A 266 0.29 16.34 -18.62
CA ILE A 266 0.12 15.68 -17.32
C ILE A 266 1.08 14.48 -17.18
N GLN A 267 1.79 14.48 -16.05
CA GLN A 267 2.69 13.40 -15.65
C GLN A 267 1.98 12.54 -14.60
N PHE A 268 1.30 11.51 -15.08
CA PHE A 268 0.44 10.67 -14.24
C PHE A 268 1.21 9.79 -13.26
N ILE A 269 0.63 9.62 -12.09
CA ILE A 269 0.98 8.56 -11.14
C ILE A 269 -0.27 7.78 -10.76
N ALA A 270 -0.18 6.45 -10.83
CA ALA A 270 -1.20 5.56 -10.31
C ALA A 270 -1.09 5.44 -8.78
N ARG A 271 -2.25 5.33 -8.11
CA ARG A 271 -2.28 5.05 -6.68
C ARG A 271 -1.57 3.72 -6.37
N PRO A 272 -0.84 3.58 -5.25
CA PRO A 272 -0.14 2.36 -4.82
C PRO A 272 -1.06 1.19 -4.40
N SER A 273 -2.27 1.13 -4.95
CA SER A 273 -3.30 0.09 -4.74
C SER A 273 -2.90 -1.32 -5.16
N ALA A 274 -1.80 -1.48 -5.90
CA ALA A 274 -1.26 -2.79 -6.27
C ALA A 274 -0.29 -3.38 -5.23
N LEU A 275 0.18 -2.59 -4.26
CA LEU A 275 1.22 -3.02 -3.30
C LEU A 275 0.70 -3.99 -2.24
N THR A 276 -0.60 -3.98 -1.97
CA THR A 276 -1.22 -4.77 -0.90
C THR A 276 -2.61 -5.26 -1.30
N ASN A 277 -3.07 -6.35 -0.66
CA ASN A 277 -4.45 -6.80 -0.78
C ASN A 277 -5.43 -5.92 -0.03
N ASP A 278 -4.97 -5.24 1.03
CA ASP A 278 -5.76 -4.32 1.84
C ASP A 278 -5.20 -2.90 1.70
N TYR A 279 -5.57 -2.27 0.60
CA TYR A 279 -5.18 -0.89 0.32
C TYR A 279 -5.80 0.11 1.30
N ASP A 280 -7.00 -0.17 1.83
CA ASP A 280 -7.65 0.74 2.77
C ASP A 280 -6.85 0.82 4.08
N GLU A 281 -6.35 -0.32 4.55
CA GLU A 281 -5.38 -0.40 5.65
C GLU A 281 -4.08 0.34 5.35
N TYR A 282 -3.50 0.11 4.17
CA TYR A 282 -2.27 0.79 3.75
C TYR A 282 -2.44 2.31 3.69
N SER A 283 -3.49 2.80 3.01
CA SER A 283 -3.76 4.24 2.88
C SER A 283 -3.97 4.87 4.25
N ARG A 284 -4.74 4.23 5.14
CA ARG A 284 -4.96 4.73 6.50
C ARG A 284 -3.69 4.78 7.34
N THR A 285 -2.87 3.74 7.31
CA THR A 285 -1.61 3.69 8.07
C THR A 285 -0.59 4.68 7.53
N LEU A 286 -0.49 4.82 6.20
CA LEU A 286 0.35 5.84 5.57
C LEU A 286 -0.08 7.26 5.99
N ARG A 287 -1.38 7.56 5.95
CA ARG A 287 -1.92 8.87 6.37
C ARG A 287 -1.67 9.15 7.84
N LYS A 288 -1.73 8.14 8.70
CA LYS A 288 -1.36 8.28 10.12
C LYS A 288 0.08 8.81 10.25
N TYR A 289 1.06 8.16 9.61
CA TYR A 289 2.47 8.57 9.69
C TYR A 289 2.72 9.95 9.06
N LEU A 290 2.05 10.27 7.96
CA LEU A 290 2.09 11.62 7.38
C LEU A 290 1.54 12.68 8.33
N ASN A 291 0.41 12.40 9.00
CA ASN A 291 -0.19 13.34 9.95
C ASN A 291 0.70 13.57 11.16
N GLU A 292 1.36 12.52 11.67
CA GLU A 292 2.35 12.62 12.75
C GLU A 292 3.55 13.50 12.36
N PHE A 293 3.96 13.51 11.08
CA PHE A 293 5.02 14.38 10.56
C PHE A 293 4.54 15.83 10.32
N LEU A 294 3.38 16.01 9.69
CA LEU A 294 2.87 17.34 9.27
C LEU A 294 2.30 18.16 10.42
N TYR A 295 1.65 17.49 11.38
CA TYR A 295 0.89 18.11 12.47
C TYR A 295 1.37 17.67 13.86
N GLY A 296 2.44 16.88 13.92
CA GLY A 296 3.14 16.52 15.14
C GLY A 296 4.65 16.74 15.01
N ASP A 297 5.40 16.08 15.88
CA ASP A 297 6.85 16.25 16.02
C ASP A 297 7.67 15.15 15.34
N LYS A 298 7.03 14.25 14.57
CA LYS A 298 7.74 13.17 13.90
C LYS A 298 8.66 13.71 12.80
N ASP A 299 9.82 13.10 12.64
CA ASP A 299 10.77 13.44 11.57
C ASP A 299 10.38 12.81 10.22
N ALA A 300 10.77 13.43 9.11
CA ALA A 300 10.49 12.94 7.76
C ALA A 300 11.10 11.55 7.51
N VAL A 301 12.34 11.32 7.97
CA VAL A 301 13.03 10.04 7.78
C VAL A 301 12.34 8.93 8.55
N GLU A 302 11.92 9.22 9.78
CA GLU A 302 11.16 8.28 10.61
C GLU A 302 9.82 7.91 9.96
N ALA A 303 9.03 8.93 9.56
CA ALA A 303 7.72 8.70 8.92
C ALA A 303 7.85 7.90 7.62
N LEU A 304 8.84 8.20 6.78
CA LEU A 304 9.05 7.50 5.50
C LEU A 304 9.52 6.05 5.70
N ASN A 305 10.36 5.80 6.71
CA ASN A 305 10.76 4.44 7.06
C ASN A 305 9.54 3.62 7.51
N GLU A 306 8.70 4.16 8.38
CA GLU A 306 7.48 3.45 8.80
C GLU A 306 6.49 3.23 7.65
N ILE A 307 6.36 4.20 6.73
CA ILE A 307 5.54 4.04 5.50
C ILE A 307 6.09 2.92 4.62
N ASN A 308 7.41 2.87 4.44
CA ASN A 308 8.08 1.80 3.71
C ASN A 308 7.84 0.43 4.35
N ASP A 309 7.80 0.39 5.68
CA ASP A 309 7.65 -0.82 6.48
C ASP A 309 6.25 -1.44 6.40
N ILE A 310 5.23 -0.67 6.03
CA ILE A 310 3.86 -1.19 5.81
C ILE A 310 3.85 -2.35 4.79
N THR A 311 4.72 -2.27 3.77
CA THR A 311 4.76 -3.25 2.67
C THR A 311 6.00 -4.12 2.64
N ARG A 312 7.03 -3.78 3.44
CA ARG A 312 8.21 -4.63 3.55
C ARG A 312 7.91 -5.87 4.37
N ILE A 313 8.09 -7.02 3.76
CA ILE A 313 8.21 -8.29 4.48
C ILE A 313 9.68 -8.39 4.87
N TYR A 314 9.97 -8.08 6.13
CA TYR A 314 11.28 -8.32 6.70
C TYR A 314 11.52 -9.83 6.80
N ASP A 315 12.55 -10.33 6.12
CA ASP A 315 13.09 -11.65 6.37
C ASP A 315 14.27 -11.55 7.34
N ILE A 316 14.46 -12.60 8.14
CA ILE A 316 15.62 -12.71 9.02
C ILE A 316 16.69 -13.47 8.24
N PRO A 317 17.75 -12.80 7.73
CA PRO A 317 18.83 -13.49 7.05
C PRO A 317 19.64 -14.28 8.08
N ILE A 318 20.15 -15.43 7.66
CA ILE A 318 21.07 -16.24 8.48
C ILE A 318 22.47 -15.60 8.46
N ASN A 319 22.80 -14.76 7.47
CA ASN A 319 24.12 -14.18 7.35
C ASN A 319 24.41 -13.16 8.46
N TYR A 320 25.50 -13.36 9.21
CA TYR A 320 25.92 -12.46 10.29
C TYR A 320 26.14 -11.02 9.83
N SER A 321 26.64 -10.82 8.61
CA SER A 321 26.86 -9.46 8.07
C SER A 321 25.55 -8.72 7.75
N GLU A 322 24.43 -9.44 7.67
CA GLU A 322 23.12 -8.88 7.35
C GLU A 322 22.22 -8.80 8.58
N SER A 323 22.32 -9.75 9.51
CA SER A 323 21.63 -9.71 10.81
C SER A 323 22.46 -10.38 11.90
N SER A 324 23.12 -9.56 12.73
CA SER A 324 23.87 -10.05 13.88
C SER A 324 22.96 -10.73 14.90
N VAL A 325 21.80 -10.14 15.19
CA VAL A 325 20.79 -10.70 16.10
C VAL A 325 20.22 -12.01 15.56
N GLY A 326 19.85 -12.06 14.28
CA GLY A 326 19.35 -13.27 13.63
C GLY A 326 20.38 -14.40 13.68
N PHE A 327 21.63 -14.13 13.31
CA PHE A 327 22.69 -15.14 13.39
C PHE A 327 22.94 -15.64 14.82
N ILE A 328 22.95 -14.75 15.83
CA ILE A 328 23.11 -15.15 17.23
C ILE A 328 21.98 -16.09 17.65
N ILE A 329 20.72 -15.76 17.35
CA ILE A 329 19.57 -16.61 17.66
C ILE A 329 19.67 -17.97 16.94
N PHE A 330 20.12 -17.99 15.69
CA PHE A 330 20.33 -19.22 14.93
C PHE A 330 21.36 -20.14 15.60
N ILE A 331 22.52 -19.60 15.98
CA ILE A 331 23.57 -20.37 16.67
C ILE A 331 23.10 -20.84 18.05
N LEU A 332 22.46 -19.97 18.83
CA LEU A 332 21.90 -20.34 20.13
C LEU A 332 20.90 -21.49 20.01
N THR A 333 20.05 -21.46 18.98
CA THR A 333 19.07 -22.53 18.72
C THR A 333 19.77 -23.87 18.45
N ILE A 334 20.82 -23.88 17.62
CA ILE A 334 21.62 -25.09 17.34
C ILE A 334 22.30 -25.59 18.61
N VAL A 335 22.91 -24.71 19.39
CA VAL A 335 23.60 -25.07 20.64
C VAL A 335 22.62 -25.69 21.63
N ILE A 336 21.43 -25.11 21.81
CA ILE A 336 20.39 -25.67 22.68
C ILE A 336 19.96 -27.05 22.17
N MET A 337 19.73 -27.22 20.87
CA MET A 337 19.39 -28.52 20.29
C MET A 337 20.48 -29.58 20.54
N LEU A 338 21.76 -29.21 20.41
CA LEU A 338 22.89 -30.10 20.70
C LEU A 338 22.99 -30.44 22.18
N ILE A 339 22.73 -29.48 23.08
CA ILE A 339 22.67 -29.73 24.52
C ILE A 339 21.56 -30.75 24.83
N ILE A 340 20.36 -30.56 24.28
CA ILE A 340 19.23 -31.48 24.45
C ILE A 340 19.59 -32.87 23.92
N LEU A 341 20.16 -32.98 22.73
CA LEU A 341 20.61 -34.26 22.16
C LEU A 341 21.69 -34.94 23.02
N SER A 342 22.69 -34.18 23.48
CA SER A 342 23.77 -34.71 24.32
C SER A 342 23.23 -35.20 25.68
N SER A 343 22.21 -34.54 26.21
CA SER A 343 21.60 -34.90 27.49
C SER A 343 20.90 -36.27 27.49
N LEU A 344 20.55 -36.80 26.31
CA LEU A 344 20.02 -38.16 26.16
C LEU A 344 20.98 -39.23 26.71
N ILE A 345 22.29 -38.96 26.73
CA ILE A 345 23.28 -39.91 27.27
C ILE A 345 23.03 -40.21 28.76
N PHE A 346 22.48 -39.26 29.51
CA PHE A 346 22.16 -39.42 30.93
C PHE A 346 21.03 -40.44 31.18
N LEU A 347 20.23 -40.77 30.16
CA LEU A 347 19.24 -41.85 30.27
C LEU A 347 19.89 -43.24 30.35
N PHE A 348 21.13 -43.37 29.86
CA PHE A 348 21.85 -44.64 29.78
C PHE A 348 22.93 -44.82 30.86
N ILE A 349 23.36 -43.74 31.50
CA ILE A 349 24.38 -43.77 32.56
C ILE A 349 23.77 -44.34 33.86
N LYS A 350 24.40 -45.38 34.41
CA LYS A 350 23.89 -46.09 35.60
C LYS A 350 23.71 -45.17 36.83
N LYS A 351 24.63 -44.22 37.03
CA LYS A 351 24.61 -43.27 38.16
C LYS A 351 23.47 -42.24 38.08
N SER A 352 22.99 -41.91 36.87
CA SER A 352 21.93 -40.93 36.69
C SER A 352 20.52 -41.53 36.69
N LYS A 353 20.38 -42.86 36.56
CA LYS A 353 19.07 -43.53 36.51
C LYS A 353 18.14 -43.13 37.66
N GLU A 354 18.68 -42.91 38.85
CA GLU A 354 17.89 -42.51 40.03
C GLU A 354 17.09 -41.21 39.81
N TYR A 355 17.63 -40.27 39.03
CA TYR A 355 16.99 -38.98 38.71
C TYR A 355 15.95 -39.07 37.58
N TYR A 356 15.98 -40.14 36.77
CA TYR A 356 15.09 -40.31 35.61
C TYR A 356 13.99 -41.35 35.83
N ASN A 357 13.76 -41.77 37.08
CA ASN A 357 12.82 -42.85 37.43
C ASN A 357 11.33 -42.54 37.18
N PHE A 358 10.95 -41.28 36.97
CA PHE A 358 9.54 -40.90 36.82
C PHE A 358 8.93 -41.42 35.51
N PHE A 359 9.62 -41.23 34.38
CA PHE A 359 9.20 -41.70 33.07
C PHE A 359 10.02 -42.93 32.63
N SER A 360 9.41 -43.80 31.82
CA SER A 360 10.15 -44.89 31.17
C SER A 360 11.07 -44.34 30.07
N LEU A 361 12.09 -45.12 29.68
CA LEU A 361 13.10 -44.70 28.69
C LEU A 361 12.48 -44.16 27.39
N ASP A 362 11.46 -44.85 26.87
CA ASP A 362 10.74 -44.45 25.66
C ASP A 362 9.97 -43.14 25.83
N LEU A 363 9.39 -42.88 27.01
CA LEU A 363 8.70 -41.62 27.31
C LEU A 363 9.67 -40.44 27.38
N TRP A 364 10.83 -40.64 28.00
CA TRP A 364 11.87 -39.62 28.00
C TRP A 364 12.31 -39.30 26.57
N ILE A 365 12.60 -40.32 25.75
CA ILE A 365 12.99 -40.12 24.34
C ILE A 365 11.92 -39.32 23.58
N ILE A 366 10.63 -39.60 23.80
CA ILE A 366 9.51 -38.85 23.20
C ILE A 366 9.53 -37.37 23.65
N ILE A 367 9.70 -37.09 24.94
CA ILE A 367 9.77 -35.72 25.48
C ILE A 367 10.95 -34.94 24.87
N PHE A 368 12.15 -35.54 24.85
CA PHE A 368 13.35 -34.93 24.27
C PHE A 368 13.18 -34.66 22.76
N THR A 369 12.53 -35.58 22.05
CA THR A 369 12.17 -35.39 20.63
C THR A 369 11.20 -34.22 20.47
N GLY A 370 10.22 -34.09 21.36
CA GLY A 370 9.27 -32.97 21.38
C GLY A 370 9.93 -31.61 21.57
N TYR A 371 10.92 -31.50 22.47
CA TYR A 371 11.70 -30.26 22.62
C TYR A 371 12.45 -29.88 21.34
N ILE A 372 13.08 -30.86 20.68
CA ILE A 372 13.79 -30.64 19.42
C ILE A 372 12.82 -30.21 18.31
N ILE A 373 11.69 -30.92 18.15
CA ILE A 373 10.66 -30.59 17.17
C ILE A 373 10.09 -29.19 17.40
N THR A 374 9.90 -28.80 18.67
CA THR A 374 9.48 -27.44 18.99
C THR A 374 10.51 -26.43 18.50
N LEU A 375 11.79 -26.61 18.79
CA LEU A 375 12.86 -25.69 18.35
C LEU A 375 12.97 -25.55 16.82
N PHE A 376 12.54 -26.55 16.04
CA PHE A 376 12.54 -26.43 14.58
C PHE A 376 11.64 -25.30 14.05
N TYR A 377 10.64 -24.82 14.81
CA TYR A 377 9.85 -23.65 14.40
C TYR A 377 10.74 -22.43 14.17
N VAL A 378 11.81 -22.25 14.95
CA VAL A 378 12.68 -21.07 14.87
C VAL A 378 13.30 -20.94 13.47
N PHE A 379 13.67 -22.06 12.83
CA PHE A 379 14.21 -22.04 11.47
C PHE A 379 13.18 -21.65 10.40
N THR A 380 11.89 -21.76 10.70
CA THR A 380 10.82 -21.34 9.77
C THR A 380 10.68 -19.82 9.68
N GLU A 381 11.24 -19.07 10.64
CA GLU A 381 11.26 -17.60 10.64
C GLU A 381 12.39 -17.00 9.78
N TYR A 382 13.38 -17.79 9.38
CA TYR A 382 14.54 -17.31 8.61
C TYR A 382 14.26 -17.30 7.11
N GLY A 383 14.74 -16.25 6.44
CA GLY A 383 14.53 -16.01 5.02
C GLY A 383 13.05 -15.76 4.65
N GLU A 384 12.78 -15.65 3.35
CA GLU A 384 11.44 -15.29 2.85
C GLU A 384 10.30 -16.12 3.45
N VAL A 385 9.24 -15.43 3.89
CA VAL A 385 8.03 -16.03 4.45
C VAL A 385 7.21 -16.67 3.33
N LYS A 386 7.19 -18.01 3.30
CA LYS A 386 6.44 -18.80 2.31
C LYS A 386 5.26 -19.50 2.98
N ARG A 387 4.18 -19.71 2.23
CA ARG A 387 2.97 -20.41 2.72
C ARG A 387 3.29 -21.74 3.40
N TRP A 388 4.20 -22.54 2.82
CA TRP A 388 4.60 -23.81 3.40
C TRP A 388 5.38 -23.66 4.72
N LYS A 389 6.20 -22.61 4.89
CA LYS A 389 6.88 -22.31 6.15
C LYS A 389 5.86 -21.92 7.23
N CYS A 390 4.83 -21.15 6.88
CA CYS A 390 3.75 -20.82 7.82
C CYS A 390 3.03 -22.08 8.32
N HIS A 391 2.70 -23.03 7.43
CA HIS A 391 2.12 -24.31 7.85
C HIS A 391 3.10 -25.15 8.68
N LEU A 392 4.36 -25.20 8.29
CA LEU A 392 5.40 -25.96 8.99
C LEU A 392 5.66 -25.42 10.40
N LYS A 393 5.61 -24.10 10.60
CA LYS A 393 5.68 -23.43 11.91
C LYS A 393 4.63 -23.99 12.86
N TYR A 394 3.36 -23.96 12.46
CA TYR A 394 2.27 -24.48 13.28
C TYR A 394 2.37 -25.99 13.50
N LEU A 395 2.84 -26.74 12.49
CA LEU A 395 3.06 -28.17 12.62
C LEU A 395 4.13 -28.48 13.67
N PHE A 396 5.29 -27.82 13.64
CA PHE A 396 6.38 -28.03 14.59
C PHE A 396 5.98 -27.66 16.02
N ILE A 397 5.29 -26.53 16.21
CA ILE A 397 4.80 -26.13 17.54
C ILE A 397 3.78 -27.15 18.05
N SER A 398 2.78 -27.51 17.24
CA SER A 398 1.73 -28.44 17.65
C SER A 398 2.31 -29.83 17.95
N LEU A 399 3.04 -30.43 17.01
CA LEU A 399 3.65 -31.76 17.16
C LEU A 399 4.63 -31.79 18.35
N GLY A 400 5.48 -30.77 18.47
CA GLY A 400 6.47 -30.66 19.53
C GLY A 400 5.84 -30.60 20.93
N LEU A 401 4.87 -29.71 21.14
CA LEU A 401 4.16 -29.59 22.42
C LEU A 401 3.37 -30.85 22.76
N THR A 402 2.74 -31.48 21.77
CA THR A 402 2.02 -32.75 21.95
C THR A 402 2.95 -33.87 22.43
N LEU A 403 4.16 -33.98 21.86
CA LEU A 403 5.16 -34.96 22.31
C LEU A 403 5.71 -34.65 23.71
N ILE A 404 5.70 -33.39 24.16
CA ILE A 404 6.12 -33.02 25.52
C ILE A 404 5.01 -33.34 26.54
N PHE A 405 3.78 -32.91 26.27
CA PHE A 405 2.71 -32.95 27.26
C PHE A 405 1.98 -34.29 27.37
N ILE A 406 1.86 -35.08 26.28
CA ILE A 406 1.18 -36.39 26.37
C ILE A 406 1.91 -37.36 27.33
N PRO A 407 3.24 -37.54 27.28
CA PRO A 407 3.95 -38.37 28.25
C PRO A 407 3.68 -37.97 29.71
N MET A 408 3.63 -36.66 29.96
CA MET A 408 3.34 -36.11 31.28
C MET A 408 1.91 -36.42 31.71
N LEU A 409 0.93 -36.17 30.83
CA LEU A 409 -0.47 -36.48 31.06
C LEU A 409 -0.69 -37.98 31.29
N TYR A 410 -0.09 -38.84 30.46
CA TYR A 410 -0.14 -40.29 30.61
C TYR A 410 0.33 -40.72 32.00
N LYS A 411 1.48 -40.20 32.46
CA LYS A 411 2.03 -40.60 33.75
C LYS A 411 1.18 -40.09 34.92
N LEU A 412 0.64 -38.87 34.82
CA LEU A 412 -0.30 -38.33 35.81
C LEU A 412 -1.59 -39.15 35.89
N LEU A 413 -2.13 -39.59 34.75
CA LEU A 413 -3.33 -40.43 34.70
C LEU A 413 -3.09 -41.81 35.32
N VAL A 414 -1.94 -42.44 35.04
CA VAL A 414 -1.60 -43.75 35.61
C VAL A 414 -1.33 -43.68 37.12
N ASN A 415 -0.74 -42.57 37.59
CA ASN A 415 -0.42 -42.37 39.00
C ASN A 415 -1.57 -41.71 39.80
N PHE A 416 -2.73 -41.49 39.18
CA PHE A 416 -3.84 -40.80 39.84
C PHE A 416 -4.38 -41.64 41.01
N PRO A 417 -4.57 -41.10 42.22
CA PRO A 417 -4.84 -41.88 43.43
C PRO A 417 -6.20 -42.60 43.45
N TYR A 418 -7.09 -42.32 42.49
CA TYR A 418 -8.37 -43.02 42.30
C TYR A 418 -8.26 -44.19 41.28
N ASN A 419 -7.07 -44.77 41.15
CA ASN A 419 -6.81 -45.94 40.31
C ASN A 419 -7.27 -47.21 41.04
N ASP A 420 -8.58 -47.30 41.30
CA ASP A 420 -9.22 -48.50 41.83
C ASP A 420 -9.08 -49.63 40.79
N GLU A 421 -8.67 -50.83 41.18
CA GLU A 421 -8.40 -51.96 40.28
C GLU A 421 -9.62 -52.35 39.41
N ASN A 422 -10.81 -51.86 39.78
CA ASN A 422 -12.06 -52.04 39.05
C ASN A 422 -12.38 -50.97 37.99
N ASN A 423 -11.59 -49.89 37.88
CA ASN A 423 -11.83 -48.84 36.89
C ASN A 423 -11.24 -49.20 35.52
N LYS A 424 -12.09 -49.76 34.65
CA LYS A 424 -11.75 -50.20 33.27
C LYS A 424 -11.06 -49.13 32.42
N PHE A 425 -11.30 -47.85 32.69
CA PHE A 425 -10.71 -46.74 31.94
C PHE A 425 -9.20 -46.62 32.20
N PHE A 426 -8.77 -46.63 33.46
CA PHE A 426 -7.34 -46.52 33.81
C PHE A 426 -6.57 -47.80 33.47
N GLY A 427 -7.20 -48.97 33.64
CA GLY A 427 -6.66 -50.24 33.16
C GLY A 427 -6.43 -50.25 31.64
N TRP A 428 -7.36 -49.67 30.86
CA TRP A 428 -7.20 -49.51 29.41
C TRP A 428 -6.06 -48.57 29.04
N ILE A 429 -5.93 -47.41 29.71
CA ILE A 429 -4.83 -46.46 29.49
C ILE A 429 -3.47 -47.13 29.73
N ASN A 430 -3.33 -47.86 30.83
CA ASN A 430 -2.09 -48.54 31.20
C ASN A 430 -1.68 -49.62 30.18
N GLN A 431 -2.67 -50.32 29.58
CA GLN A 431 -2.43 -51.37 28.57
C GLN A 431 -2.31 -50.84 27.13
N LYS A 432 -2.81 -49.64 26.84
CA LYS A 432 -2.92 -49.08 25.47
C LYS A 432 -2.20 -47.74 25.31
N LYS A 433 -1.02 -47.61 25.94
CA LYS A 433 -0.09 -46.47 25.82
C LYS A 433 -0.02 -45.88 24.40
N ILE A 434 0.24 -46.71 23.37
CA ILE A 434 0.37 -46.28 21.97
C ILE A 434 -0.95 -45.70 21.39
N LYS A 435 -2.12 -46.19 21.81
CA LYS A 435 -3.42 -45.67 21.33
C LYS A 435 -3.75 -44.30 21.92
N LEU A 436 -3.30 -44.01 23.14
CA LEU A 436 -3.46 -42.68 23.74
C LEU A 436 -2.68 -41.61 22.96
N TYR A 437 -1.47 -41.96 22.49
CA TYR A 437 -0.70 -41.09 21.59
C TYR A 437 -1.44 -40.86 20.27
N LEU A 438 -1.89 -41.93 19.61
CA LEU A 438 -2.60 -41.82 18.33
C LEU A 438 -3.88 -40.97 18.46
N PHE A 439 -4.63 -41.06 19.57
CA PHE A 439 -5.84 -40.27 19.80
C PHE A 439 -5.62 -38.75 19.89
N HIS A 440 -4.41 -38.29 20.21
CA HIS A 440 -4.10 -36.85 20.32
C HIS A 440 -3.33 -36.33 19.10
N PHE A 441 -2.91 -37.21 18.19
CA PHE A 441 -2.28 -36.85 16.92
C PHE A 441 -3.28 -36.74 15.76
N PHE A 442 -4.49 -37.30 15.93
CA PHE A 442 -5.63 -37.20 15.03
C PHE A 442 -6.76 -36.44 15.73
#